data_AF-A0AAD1H504-F1
#
_entry.id   AF-A0AAD1H504-F1
#
_cell.length_a   1.000
_cell.length_b   1.000
_cell.length_c   1.000
_cell.angle_alpha   90.00
_cell.angle_beta   90.00
_cell.angle_gamma   90.00
#
_symmetry.space_group_name_H-M   'P 1'
#
loop_
_entity.id
_entity.type
_entity.pdbx_description
1 polymer ?
#
loop_
_entity_poly.entity_id
_entity_poly.type
_entity_poly.pdbx_seq_one_letter_code
_entity_poly.pdbx_strand_id
1 'polypeptide(L)'
;MAGLRRTTDIDRLRWKPYLTAESRDDALEIHEYPVRFTDIDLFDHMNNAVYWSVIEDYLSGYPEMLNVPLRVTIEHDAPVALGDKLEIMSHVHPPCSTDQFGPGMSDRTVTTLTYVVGDEVKAVASIFAL
;
A
#
# COMPACT_ATOMS: atom_id res chain seq x y z
N MET A 1 -16.87 13.58 -27.52
CA MET A 1 -17.04 14.44 -26.33
C MET A 1 -18.49 14.54 -25.84
N ALA A 2 -19.52 14.60 -26.70
CA ALA A 2 -20.92 14.75 -26.27
C ALA A 2 -21.54 13.54 -25.51
N GLY A 3 -21.05 12.32 -25.75
CA GLY A 3 -21.58 11.11 -25.10
C GLY A 3 -21.17 10.96 -23.63
N LEU A 4 -19.91 11.28 -23.30
CA LEU A 4 -19.34 11.07 -21.96
C LEU A 4 -19.88 12.10 -20.93
N ARG A 5 -20.27 13.30 -21.38
CA ARG A 5 -20.91 14.34 -20.57
C ARG A 5 -22.37 14.05 -20.21
N ARG A 6 -23.02 13.04 -20.80
CA ARG A 6 -24.39 12.67 -20.44
C ARG A 6 -24.49 11.89 -19.13
N THR A 7 -23.39 11.32 -18.65
CA THR A 7 -23.38 10.40 -17.51
C THR A 7 -22.84 11.02 -16.23
N THR A 8 -22.27 12.22 -16.27
CA THR A 8 -21.73 12.91 -15.10
C THR A 8 -21.53 14.41 -15.37
N ASP A 9 -21.74 15.22 -14.33
CA ASP A 9 -21.40 16.65 -14.30
C ASP A 9 -20.00 16.88 -13.69
N ILE A 10 -19.24 15.82 -13.40
CA ILE A 10 -17.87 15.91 -12.89
C ILE A 10 -16.93 16.23 -14.05
N ASP A 11 -16.60 17.50 -14.19
CA ASP A 11 -15.68 17.99 -15.23
C ASP A 11 -14.19 17.86 -14.84
N ARG A 12 -13.91 17.56 -13.57
CA ARG A 12 -12.54 17.43 -13.04
C ARG A 12 -12.45 16.28 -12.05
N LEU A 13 -11.69 15.26 -12.42
CA LEU A 13 -11.29 14.21 -11.48
C LEU A 13 -10.18 14.77 -10.58
N ARG A 14 -10.36 14.71 -9.27
CA ARG A 14 -9.29 14.87 -8.28
C ARG A 14 -9.15 13.54 -7.57
N TRP A 15 -7.96 12.97 -7.63
CA TRP A 15 -7.65 11.81 -6.83
C TRP A 15 -7.75 12.17 -5.35
N LYS A 16 -8.34 11.27 -4.57
CA LYS A 16 -8.36 11.31 -3.11
C LYS A 16 -7.76 9.98 -2.65
N PRO A 17 -6.76 10.01 -1.76
CA PRO A 17 -6.19 8.79 -1.21
C PRO A 17 -7.29 7.96 -0.56
N TYR A 18 -7.26 6.66 -0.82
CA TYR A 18 -8.08 5.68 -0.11
C TYR A 18 -7.36 5.17 1.14
N LEU A 19 -6.03 5.13 1.11
CA LEU A 19 -5.16 4.72 2.21
C LEU A 19 -4.40 5.94 2.74
N THR A 20 -4.16 5.94 4.05
CA THR A 20 -3.36 6.98 4.72
C THR A 20 -2.15 6.31 5.32
N ALA A 21 -0.96 6.83 5.03
CA ALA A 21 0.28 6.37 5.65
C ALA A 21 0.31 6.76 7.13
N GLU A 22 0.90 5.88 7.93
CA GLU A 22 0.94 6.05 9.38
C GLU A 22 2.33 6.46 9.87
N SER A 23 2.36 6.96 11.11
CA SER A 23 3.61 7.39 11.73
C SER A 23 4.55 6.22 11.95
N ARG A 24 5.84 6.50 11.76
CA ARG A 24 6.93 5.59 12.12
C ARG A 24 6.92 5.25 13.62
N ASP A 25 6.51 6.18 14.47
CA ASP A 25 6.56 6.03 15.93
C ASP A 25 5.66 4.90 16.45
N ASP A 26 4.59 4.61 15.73
CA ASP A 26 3.58 3.62 16.10
C ASP A 26 3.68 2.32 15.26
N ALA A 27 4.73 2.19 14.44
CA ALA A 27 4.96 1.02 13.61
C ALA A 27 5.29 -0.21 14.48
N LEU A 28 4.65 -1.34 14.17
CA LEU A 28 4.90 -2.61 14.84
C LEU A 28 6.24 -3.19 14.42
N GLU A 29 6.53 -3.16 13.12
CA GLU A 29 7.78 -3.61 12.55
C GLU A 29 8.25 -2.63 11.49
N ILE A 30 9.57 -2.43 11.41
CA ILE A 30 10.22 -1.69 10.34
C ILE A 30 11.37 -2.54 9.85
N HIS A 31 11.39 -2.83 8.55
CA HIS A 31 12.50 -3.54 7.93
C HIS A 31 12.89 -2.91 6.60
N GLU A 32 14.17 -3.05 6.24
CA GLU A 32 14.67 -2.59 4.95
C GLU A 32 14.34 -3.62 3.86
N TYR A 33 13.77 -3.17 2.74
CA TYR A 33 13.58 -3.98 1.55
C TYR A 33 14.73 -3.72 0.56
N PRO A 34 15.53 -4.74 0.22
CA PRO A 34 16.69 -4.55 -0.64
C PRO A 34 16.26 -4.40 -2.10
N VAL A 35 16.08 -3.16 -2.57
CA VAL A 35 15.77 -2.87 -3.98
C VAL A 35 16.92 -3.32 -4.88
N ARG A 36 16.64 -4.20 -5.84
CA ARG A 36 17.64 -4.77 -6.76
C ARG A 36 17.58 -4.08 -8.11
N PHE A 37 18.67 -4.18 -8.88
CA PHE A 37 18.69 -3.73 -10.27
C PHE A 37 17.58 -4.38 -11.12
N THR A 38 17.23 -5.64 -10.83
CA THR A 38 16.16 -6.37 -11.54
C THR A 38 14.75 -5.88 -11.22
N ASP A 39 14.60 -5.09 -10.16
CA ASP A 39 13.31 -4.55 -9.75
C ASP A 39 12.96 -3.26 -10.51
N ILE A 40 13.94 -2.66 -11.21
CA ILE A 40 13.81 -1.41 -11.93
C ILE A 40 13.32 -1.63 -13.36
N ASP A 41 12.32 -0.87 -13.78
CA ASP A 41 11.76 -0.91 -15.14
C ASP A 41 12.42 0.11 -16.09
N LEU A 42 11.88 0.21 -17.32
CA LEU A 42 12.40 1.11 -18.36
C LEU A 42 12.34 2.61 -17.99
N PHE A 43 11.53 2.98 -17.00
CA PHE A 43 11.37 4.36 -16.53
C PHE A 43 12.30 4.69 -15.35
N ASP A 44 13.27 3.83 -15.05
CA ASP A 44 14.26 4.03 -13.97
C ASP A 44 13.64 4.06 -12.57
N HIS A 45 12.48 3.41 -12.40
CA HIS A 45 11.80 3.25 -11.13
C HIS A 45 11.48 1.78 -10.87
N MET A 46 11.25 1.44 -9.60
CA MET A 46 10.78 0.13 -9.21
C MET A 46 9.46 -0.21 -9.91
N ASN A 47 9.43 -1.35 -10.59
CA ASN A 47 8.25 -1.85 -11.27
C ASN A 47 7.12 -2.09 -10.25
N ASN A 48 5.90 -1.64 -10.55
CA ASN A 48 4.74 -1.82 -9.66
C ASN A 48 4.49 -3.28 -9.27
N ALA A 49 4.86 -4.25 -10.10
CA ALA A 49 4.73 -5.67 -9.77
C ALA A 49 5.65 -6.10 -8.60
N VAL A 50 6.78 -5.42 -8.38
CA VAL A 50 7.73 -5.77 -7.30
C VAL A 50 7.16 -5.42 -5.92
N TYR A 51 6.26 -4.43 -5.83
CA TYR A 51 5.56 -4.13 -4.57
C TYR A 51 4.81 -5.36 -4.03
N TRP A 52 4.34 -6.26 -4.89
CA TRP A 52 3.75 -7.52 -4.44
C TRP A 52 4.74 -8.44 -3.75
N SER A 53 6.02 -8.43 -4.14
CA SER A 53 7.04 -9.22 -3.46
C SER A 53 7.26 -8.77 -2.01
N VAL A 54 7.07 -7.48 -1.69
CA VAL A 54 7.07 -6.99 -0.29
C VAL A 54 5.89 -7.57 0.49
N ILE A 55 4.71 -7.61 -0.12
CA ILE A 55 3.49 -8.16 0.49
C ILE A 55 3.64 -9.66 0.72
N GLU A 56 4.16 -10.39 -0.26
CA GLU A 56 4.43 -11.82 -0.15
C GLU A 56 5.50 -12.13 0.89
N ASP A 57 6.57 -11.33 0.97
CA ASP A 57 7.61 -11.45 1.98
C ASP A 57 7.03 -11.23 3.39
N TYR A 58 6.21 -10.19 3.58
CA TYR A 58 5.47 -9.98 4.83
C TYR A 58 4.58 -11.19 5.17
N LEU A 59 3.73 -11.65 4.24
CA LEU A 59 2.82 -12.77 4.46
C LEU A 59 3.55 -14.10 4.74
N SER A 60 4.81 -14.24 4.32
CA SER A 60 5.63 -15.41 4.66
C SER A 60 5.88 -15.52 6.18
N GLY A 61 5.87 -14.39 6.90
CA GLY A 61 5.97 -14.33 8.36
C GLY A 61 4.66 -14.61 9.10
N TYR A 62 3.52 -14.57 8.40
CA TYR A 62 2.18 -14.76 8.97
C TYR A 62 1.37 -15.82 8.19
N PRO A 63 1.82 -17.09 8.13
CA PRO A 63 1.18 -18.13 7.31
C PRO A 63 -0.29 -18.36 7.64
N GLU A 64 -0.73 -18.05 8.87
CA GLU A 64 -2.12 -18.17 9.28
C GLU A 64 -3.08 -17.27 8.48
N MET A 65 -2.60 -16.12 7.99
CA MET A 65 -3.37 -15.22 7.14
C MET A 65 -3.67 -15.83 5.78
N LEU A 66 -2.83 -16.76 5.30
CA LEU A 66 -2.98 -17.42 4.00
C LEU A 66 -4.02 -18.56 3.99
N ASN A 67 -4.64 -18.87 5.15
CA ASN A 67 -5.67 -19.90 5.26
C ASN A 67 -7.04 -19.47 4.68
N VAL A 68 -7.18 -18.19 4.32
CA VAL A 68 -8.41 -17.61 3.79
C VAL A 68 -8.08 -16.67 2.62
N PRO A 69 -9.03 -16.41 1.71
CA PRO A 69 -8.83 -15.41 0.67
C PRO A 69 -8.55 -14.04 1.29
N LEU A 70 -7.51 -13.38 0.79
CA LEU A 70 -7.13 -12.02 1.19
C LEU A 70 -7.61 -11.01 0.15
N ARG A 71 -7.96 -9.81 0.62
CA ARG A 71 -8.03 -8.62 -0.22
C ARG A 71 -6.84 -7.74 0.10
N VAL A 72 -6.17 -7.30 -0.96
CA VAL A 72 -5.04 -6.38 -0.91
C VAL A 72 -5.34 -5.17 -1.79
N THR A 73 -5.07 -3.98 -1.26
CA THR A 73 -5.12 -2.71 -2.02
C THR A 73 -3.74 -2.08 -1.93
N ILE A 74 -3.21 -1.55 -3.03
CA ILE A 74 -1.91 -0.83 -3.06
C ILE A 74 -2.13 0.52 -3.74
N GLU A 75 -1.81 1.60 -3.06
CA GLU A 75 -1.75 2.95 -3.61
C GLU A 75 -0.29 3.35 -3.80
N HIS A 76 0.06 3.75 -5.03
CA HIS A 76 1.43 4.15 -5.39
C HIS A 76 1.46 5.68 -5.49
N ASP A 77 2.15 6.32 -4.56
CA ASP A 77 2.16 7.77 -4.40
C ASP A 77 3.36 8.41 -5.10
N ALA A 78 4.54 7.78 -5.00
CA ALA A 78 5.78 8.26 -5.59
C ALA A 78 6.70 7.09 -6.00
N PRO A 79 7.54 7.28 -7.03
CA PRO A 79 8.45 6.23 -7.47
C PRO A 79 9.58 5.99 -6.46
N VAL A 80 10.04 4.72 -6.43
CA VAL A 80 11.26 4.27 -5.75
C VAL A 80 12.35 4.11 -6.82
N ALA A 81 13.53 4.69 -6.60
CA ALA A 81 14.67 4.61 -7.49
C ALA A 81 15.70 3.56 -7.04
N LEU A 82 16.61 3.19 -7.94
CA LEU A 82 17.73 2.33 -7.58
C LEU A 82 18.65 3.03 -6.56
N GLY A 83 18.96 2.33 -5.46
CA GLY A 83 19.81 2.86 -4.39
C GLY A 83 19.05 3.61 -3.30
N ASP A 84 17.72 3.80 -3.45
CA ASP A 84 16.87 4.25 -2.36
C ASP A 84 16.92 3.23 -1.22
N LYS A 85 16.96 3.75 0.01
CA LYS A 85 16.80 2.94 1.22
C LYS A 85 15.31 2.80 1.50
N LEU A 86 14.70 1.79 0.87
CA LEU A 86 13.30 1.49 1.05
C LEU A 86 13.10 0.76 2.38
N GLU A 87 12.31 1.34 3.28
CA GLU A 87 11.85 0.69 4.49
C GLU A 87 10.35 0.38 4.38
N ILE A 88 9.95 -0.75 4.95
CA ILE A 88 8.57 -1.20 5.02
C ILE A 88 8.15 -1.15 6.48
N MET A 89 7.14 -0.33 6.78
CA MET A 89 6.56 -0.19 8.12
C MET A 89 5.22 -0.90 8.17
N SER A 90 5.01 -1.74 9.19
CA SER A 90 3.73 -2.43 9.39
C SER A 90 2.92 -1.84 10.54
N HIS A 91 1.60 -1.76 10.35
CA HIS A 91 0.64 -1.47 11.41
C HIS A 91 -0.52 -2.46 11.33
N VAL A 92 -1.13 -2.76 12.48
CA VAL A 92 -2.30 -3.65 12.57
C VAL A 92 -3.42 -2.93 13.29
N HIS A 93 -4.57 -2.91 12.63
CA HIS A 93 -5.78 -2.23 13.07
C HIS A 93 -6.84 -3.26 13.42
N PRO A 94 -7.21 -3.41 14.70
CA PRO A 94 -8.34 -4.26 15.09
C PRO A 94 -9.67 -3.79 14.47
N PRO A 95 -10.69 -4.67 14.43
CA PRO A 95 -12.03 -4.26 14.06
C PRO A 95 -12.49 -3.03 14.86
N CYS A 96 -13.03 -2.06 14.16
CA CYS A 96 -13.59 -0.81 14.64
C CYS A 96 -12.57 0.15 15.29
N SER A 97 -11.26 -0.06 15.09
CA SER A 97 -10.23 0.82 15.65
C SER A 97 -9.92 2.07 14.83
N THR A 98 -10.30 2.08 13.55
CA THR A 98 -9.93 3.14 12.60
C THR A 98 -10.96 3.32 11.48
N ASP A 99 -11.07 4.54 10.97
CA ASP A 99 -11.83 4.93 9.77
C ASP A 99 -10.91 5.30 8.58
N GLN A 100 -9.59 5.13 8.75
CA GLN A 100 -8.57 5.56 7.78
C GLN A 100 -8.62 4.84 6.42
N PHE A 101 -9.30 3.69 6.32
CA PHE A 101 -9.30 2.82 5.13
C PHE A 101 -10.64 2.81 4.39
N GLY A 102 -11.40 3.91 4.48
CA GLY A 102 -12.69 4.08 3.81
C GLY A 102 -13.84 3.23 4.41
N PRO A 103 -15.10 3.55 4.06
CA PRO A 103 -16.26 2.85 4.57
C PRO A 103 -16.28 1.38 4.10
N GLY A 104 -16.27 0.45 5.05
CA GLY A 104 -16.35 -1.01 4.78
C GLY A 104 -15.10 -1.82 5.16
N MET A 105 -14.04 -1.18 5.65
CA MET A 105 -12.85 -1.86 6.18
C MET A 105 -12.77 -1.84 7.71
N SER A 106 -13.73 -1.21 8.39
CA SER A 106 -13.72 -1.02 9.85
C SER A 106 -14.28 -2.21 10.63
N ASP A 107 -14.83 -3.27 10.03
CA ASP A 107 -15.46 -4.40 10.74
C ASP A 107 -14.52 -5.61 10.93
N ARG A 108 -13.26 -5.47 10.52
CA ARG A 108 -12.27 -6.55 10.48
C ARG A 108 -10.88 -6.02 10.82
N THR A 109 -9.96 -6.95 11.08
CA THR A 109 -8.55 -6.58 11.23
C THR A 109 -7.97 -6.18 9.87
N VAL A 110 -7.27 -5.04 9.84
CA VAL A 110 -6.54 -4.56 8.65
C VAL A 110 -5.08 -4.41 9.00
N THR A 111 -4.21 -5.02 8.21
CA THR A 111 -2.77 -4.76 8.26
C THR A 111 -2.42 -3.75 7.17
N THR A 112 -1.62 -2.74 7.50
CA THR A 112 -1.02 -1.84 6.51
C THR A 112 0.46 -2.09 6.37
N LEU A 113 0.96 -1.90 5.14
CA LEU A 113 2.39 -1.83 4.84
C LEU A 113 2.67 -0.49 4.18
N THR A 114 3.44 0.38 4.84
CA THR A 114 3.84 1.68 4.31
C THR A 114 5.27 1.58 3.77
N TYR A 115 5.44 1.95 2.51
CA TYR A 115 6.71 1.95 1.78
C TYR A 115 7.31 3.34 1.91
N VAL A 116 8.44 3.48 2.60
CA VAL A 116 9.05 4.79 2.88
C VAL A 116 10.51 4.86 2.45
N VAL A 117 10.92 6.01 1.94
CA VAL A 117 12.33 6.36 1.71
C VAL A 117 12.62 7.62 2.51
N GLY A 118 13.31 7.47 3.65
CA GLY A 118 13.42 8.55 4.63
C GLY A 118 12.06 8.91 5.22
N ASP A 119 11.61 10.14 4.98
CA ASP A 119 10.30 10.66 5.40
C ASP A 119 9.26 10.68 4.26
N GLU A 120 9.64 10.26 3.06
CA GLU A 120 8.75 10.25 1.90
C GLU A 120 8.01 8.92 1.78
N VAL A 121 6.68 8.98 1.77
CA VAL A 121 5.82 7.83 1.48
C VAL A 121 5.82 7.59 -0.03
N LYS A 122 6.18 6.37 -0.41
CA LYS A 122 6.23 5.92 -1.80
C LYS A 122 4.98 5.15 -2.19
N ALA A 123 4.47 4.34 -1.27
CA ALA A 123 3.23 3.61 -1.44
C ALA A 123 2.64 3.20 -0.08
N VAL A 124 1.36 2.86 -0.08
CA VAL A 124 0.68 2.26 1.05
C VAL A 124 -0.09 1.04 0.56
N ALA A 125 0.01 -0.07 1.28
CA ALA A 125 -0.82 -1.24 1.04
C ALA A 125 -1.71 -1.54 2.26
N SER A 126 -2.91 -2.05 2.02
CA SER A 126 -3.77 -2.64 3.05
C SER A 126 -4.06 -4.11 2.72
N ILE A 127 -4.12 -4.94 3.76
CA ILE A 127 -4.29 -6.39 3.68
C ILE A 127 -5.34 -6.81 4.71
N PHE A 128 -6.34 -7.58 4.30
CA PHE A 128 -7.32 -8.18 5.21
C PHE A 128 -7.98 -9.44 4.63
N ALA A 129 -8.52 -10.28 5.51
CA ALA A 129 -9.28 -11.47 5.14
C ALA A 129 -10.72 -11.15 4.66
N LEU A 130 -11.19 -11.90 3.67
CA LEU A 130 -12.55 -11.79 3.11
C LEU A 130 -13.60 -12.60 3.87
#